data_AF-A0A1Q7IDA2-F1
#
_entry.id   AF-A0A1Q7IDA2-F1
#
_cell.length_a   1.000
_cell.length_b   1.000
_cell.length_c   1.000
_cell.angle_alpha   90.00
_cell.angle_beta   90.00
_cell.angle_gamma   90.00
#
_symmetry.space_group_name_H-M   'P 1'
#
loop_
_entity.id
_entity.type
_entity.pdbx_description
1 polymer ?
#
loop_
_entity_poly.entity_id
_entity_poly.type
_entity_poly.pdbx_seq_one_letter_code
_entity_poly.pdbx_strand_id
1 'polypeptide(L)'
;MGVQGSISELKPKEIVLVDDIVTRGATFLGAANRLVEAFPEARIRAFAAMRTISNSSEFEALYEPVSGTITYREDRDDSIRRP
;
A
#
# COMPACT_ATOMS: atom_id res chain seq x y z
N MET A 1 8.60 -7.94 26.19
CA MET A 1 7.81 -8.91 25.40
C MET A 1 7.03 -8.10 24.40
N GLY A 2 7.42 -8.14 23.11
CA GLY A 2 6.63 -7.48 22.08
C GLY A 2 5.26 -8.16 22.00
N VAL A 3 4.20 -7.36 21.87
CA VAL A 3 2.81 -7.84 21.78
C VAL A 3 2.57 -8.65 20.48
N GLN A 4 3.51 -8.64 19.55
CA GLN A 4 3.49 -9.46 18.36
C GLN A 4 3.94 -10.90 18.66
N GLY A 5 2.99 -11.84 18.58
CA GLY A 5 3.32 -13.24 18.35
C GLY A 5 4.05 -13.40 17.01
N SER A 6 4.86 -14.44 16.87
CA SER A 6 5.55 -14.71 15.62
C SER A 6 4.54 -15.01 14.52
N ILE A 7 4.51 -14.17 13.48
CA ILE A 7 3.70 -14.40 12.28
C ILE A 7 4.27 -15.57 11.44
N SER A 8 5.48 -16.05 11.73
CA SER A 8 6.17 -17.09 10.94
C SER A 8 5.41 -18.42 10.80
N GLU A 9 4.51 -18.73 11.73
CA GLU A 9 3.69 -19.95 11.68
C GLU A 9 2.38 -19.76 10.89
N LEU A 10 2.02 -18.51 10.60
CA LEU A 10 0.82 -18.19 9.84
C LEU A 10 1.10 -18.35 8.35
N LYS A 11 0.15 -19.00 7.64
CA LYS A 11 0.08 -19.02 6.18
C LYS A 11 -1.11 -18.16 5.71
N PRO A 12 -1.02 -16.83 5.84
CA PRO A 12 -2.12 -15.96 5.48
C PRO A 12 -2.37 -16.04 3.97
N LYS A 13 -3.65 -16.15 3.58
CA LYS A 13 -4.04 -16.05 2.16
C LYS A 13 -4.06 -14.60 1.68
N GLU A 14 -4.22 -13.65 2.61
CA GLU A 14 -4.27 -12.22 2.32
C GLU A 14 -3.63 -11.43 3.47
N ILE A 15 -2.87 -10.39 3.12
CA ILE A 15 -2.27 -9.44 4.06
C ILE A 15 -2.65 -8.04 3.60
N VAL A 16 -3.15 -7.22 4.52
CA VAL A 16 -3.47 -5.81 4.27
C VAL A 16 -2.46 -4.94 5.00
N LEU A 17 -1.67 -4.18 4.23
CA LEU A 17 -0.86 -3.09 4.73
C LEU A 17 -1.78 -1.91 5.05
N VAL A 18 -1.70 -1.38 6.26
CA VAL A 18 -2.52 -0.25 6.71
C VAL A 18 -1.61 0.91 7.07
N ASP A 19 -1.92 2.10 6.57
CA ASP A 19 -1.26 3.35 6.91
C ASP A 19 -2.29 4.48 7.08
N ASP A 20 -1.88 5.62 7.59
CA ASP A 20 -2.78 6.78 7.72
C ASP A 20 -2.91 7.55 6.40
N ILE A 21 -1.81 7.82 5.72
CA ILE A 21 -1.73 8.68 4.53
C ILE A 21 -0.90 7.99 3.45
N VAL A 22 -1.47 7.89 2.25
CA VAL A 22 -0.72 7.48 1.06
C VAL A 22 -0.33 8.68 0.18
N THR A 23 0.97 8.88 0.00
CA THR A 23 1.53 9.90 -0.91
C THR A 23 1.60 9.37 -2.34
N ARG A 24 2.75 8.90 -2.82
CA ARG A 24 2.91 8.18 -4.09
C ARG A 24 2.80 6.66 -3.95
N GLY A 25 2.94 6.16 -2.73
CA GLY A 25 2.83 4.73 -2.42
C GLY A 25 4.16 3.96 -2.31
N ALA A 26 5.30 4.65 -2.32
CA ALA A 26 6.62 4.02 -2.19
C ALA A 26 6.75 3.17 -0.92
N THR A 27 6.25 3.66 0.22
CA THR A 27 6.24 2.91 1.49
C THR A 27 5.46 1.60 1.37
N PHE A 28 4.26 1.64 0.77
CA PHE A 28 3.47 0.43 0.54
C PHE A 28 4.17 -0.55 -0.40
N LEU A 29 4.77 -0.08 -1.50
CA LEU A 29 5.51 -0.95 -2.41
C LEU A 29 6.73 -1.60 -1.73
N GLY A 30 7.49 -0.82 -0.96
CA GLY A 30 8.63 -1.34 -0.20
C GLY A 30 8.21 -2.42 0.80
N ALA A 31 7.13 -2.18 1.55
CA ALA A 31 6.58 -3.16 2.49
C ALA A 31 6.00 -4.38 1.76
N ALA A 32 5.29 -4.19 0.65
CA ALA A 32 4.74 -5.27 -0.16
C ALA A 32 5.85 -6.18 -0.71
N ASN A 33 6.96 -5.62 -1.19
CA ASN A 33 8.11 -6.41 -1.64
C ASN A 33 8.68 -7.29 -0.53
N ARG A 34 8.73 -6.79 0.71
CA ARG A 34 9.16 -7.58 1.88
C ARG A 34 8.19 -8.69 2.22
N LEU A 35 6.89 -8.42 2.11
CA LEU A 35 5.85 -9.41 2.38
C LEU A 35 5.77 -10.49 1.30
N VAL A 36 5.98 -10.16 0.02
CA VAL A 36 5.98 -11.15 -1.06
C VAL A 36 7.16 -12.13 -0.91
N GLU A 37 8.32 -11.67 -0.45
CA GLU A 37 9.44 -12.58 -0.16
C GLU A 37 9.18 -13.49 1.05
N ALA A 38 8.50 -12.98 2.09
CA ALA A 38 8.20 -13.76 3.29
C ALA A 38 6.95 -14.67 3.13
N PHE A 39 5.98 -14.24 2.32
CA PHE A 39 4.67 -14.87 2.13
C PHE A 39 4.32 -14.90 0.63
N PRO A 40 5.02 -15.72 -0.18
CA PRO A 40 4.88 -15.71 -1.64
C PRO A 40 3.48 -16.11 -2.14
N GLU A 41 2.71 -16.83 -1.32
CA GLU A 41 1.33 -17.23 -1.64
C GLU A 41 0.27 -16.23 -1.17
N ALA A 42 0.65 -15.22 -0.38
CA ALA A 42 -0.29 -14.26 0.17
C ALA A 42 -0.62 -13.17 -0.84
N ARG A 43 -1.91 -12.87 -0.98
CA ARG A 43 -2.35 -11.66 -1.68
C ARG A 43 -2.04 -10.43 -0.81
N ILE A 44 -1.26 -9.49 -1.34
CA ILE A 44 -0.97 -8.23 -0.64
C ILE A 44 -1.93 -7.14 -1.12
N ARG A 45 -2.53 -6.41 -0.17
CA ARG A 45 -3.32 -5.20 -0.42
C ARG A 45 -2.83 -4.06 0.46
N ALA A 46 -3.21 -2.84 0.11
CA ALA A 46 -2.93 -1.67 0.91
C ALA A 46 -4.22 -0.88 1.17
N PHE A 47 -4.30 -0.28 2.35
CA PHE A 47 -5.35 0.64 2.75
C PHE A 47 -4.71 1.85 3.43
N ALA A 48 -5.13 3.05 3.03
CA ALA A 48 -4.81 4.28 3.73
C ALA A 48 -6.08 5.09 3.97
N ALA A 49 -6.16 5.75 5.12
CA ALA A 49 -7.32 6.57 5.44
C ALA A 49 -7.41 7.82 4.55
N MET A 50 -6.28 8.37 4.13
CA MET A 50 -6.19 9.56 3.29
C MET A 50 -5.19 9.37 2.15
N ARG A 51 -5.38 10.13 1.06
CA ARG A 51 -4.45 10.20 -0.07
C ARG A 51 -4.05 11.64 -0.35
N THR A 52 -2.80 11.88 -0.71
CA THR A 52 -2.41 13.21 -1.22
C THR A 52 -2.97 13.42 -2.61
N ILE A 53 -3.32 14.66 -2.96
CA ILE A 53 -3.73 15.06 -4.30
C ILE A 53 -2.67 16.01 -4.82
N SER A 54 -1.95 15.60 -5.87
CA SER A 54 -0.83 16.38 -6.42
C SER A 54 -1.30 17.53 -7.31
N ASN A 55 -2.46 17.37 -7.93
CA ASN A 55 -3.08 18.37 -8.78
C ASN A 55 -4.37 18.84 -8.13
N SER A 56 -4.43 20.09 -7.69
CA SER A 56 -5.61 20.63 -6.99
C SER A 56 -6.87 20.63 -7.86
N SER A 57 -6.76 20.56 -9.18
CA SER A 57 -7.93 20.44 -10.07
C SER A 57 -8.57 19.04 -10.04
N GLU A 58 -7.90 18.05 -9.45
CA GLU A 58 -8.40 16.67 -9.26
C GLU A 58 -9.06 16.48 -7.89
N PHE A 59 -9.16 17.54 -7.07
CA PHE A 59 -9.87 17.47 -5.80
C PHE A 59 -11.38 17.60 -6.03
N GLU A 60 -12.11 16.51 -5.77
CA GLU A 60 -13.58 16.48 -5.90
C GLU A 60 -14.28 16.74 -4.55
N ALA A 61 -13.88 16.04 -3.49
CA ALA A 61 -14.49 16.15 -2.17
C ALA A 61 -13.57 15.71 -1.02
N LEU A 62 -13.90 16.11 0.21
CA LEU A 62 -13.21 15.65 1.42
C LEU A 62 -13.39 14.14 1.67
N TYR A 63 -14.57 13.59 1.35
CA TYR A 63 -14.87 12.17 1.48
C TYR A 63 -15.07 11.56 0.09
N GLU A 64 -13.97 11.10 -0.49
CA GLU A 64 -13.93 10.48 -1.82
C GLU A 64 -13.07 9.21 -1.77
N PRO A 65 -13.63 8.08 -1.29
CA PRO A 65 -12.91 6.81 -1.26
C PRO A 65 -12.60 6.32 -2.67
N VAL A 66 -11.37 5.83 -2.87
CA VAL A 66 -10.92 5.31 -4.17
C VAL A 66 -10.22 3.97 -3.99
N SER A 67 -10.58 3.01 -4.84
CA SER A 67 -9.83 1.78 -5.06
C SER A 67 -8.94 1.98 -6.29
N GLY A 68 -7.73 1.42 -6.27
CA GLY A 68 -6.79 1.57 -7.37
C GLY A 68 -5.52 0.77 -7.18
N THR A 69 -4.52 1.04 -8.02
CA THR A 69 -3.22 0.36 -8.02
C THR A 69 -2.07 1.34 -7.79
N ILE A 70 -1.08 0.89 -7.02
CA ILE A 70 0.22 1.56 -6.87
C ILE A 70 1.22 0.81 -7.75
N THR A 71 1.89 1.51 -8.65
CA THR A 71 2.83 0.91 -9.61
C THR A 71 4.18 1.60 -9.50
N TYR A 72 5.25 0.82 -9.50
CA TYR A 72 6.62 1.33 -9.65
C TYR A 72 6.90 1.61 -11.13
N ARG A 73 7.51 2.76 -11.42
CA ARG A 73 7.89 3.18 -12.76
C ARG A 73 9.41 3.21 -12.86
N GLU A 74 9.98 2.19 -13.49
CA GLU A 74 11.43 2.05 -13.65
C GLU A 74 12.06 3.23 -14.41
N ASP A 75 11.35 3.80 -15.39
CA ASP A 75 11.84 4.93 -16.20
C ASP A 75 11.94 6.25 -15.42
N ARG A 76 11.25 6.36 -14.28
CA ARG A 76 11.20 7.56 -13.43
C ARG A 76 11.77 7.36 -12.04
N ASP A 77 12.12 6.12 -11.68
CA ASP A 77 12.52 5.71 -10.34
C ASP A 77 11.53 6.22 -9.27
N ASP A 78 10.23 6.06 -9.54
CA ASP A 78 9.19 6.51 -8.62
C ASP A 78 7.98 5.58 -8.58
N SER A 79 7.02 5.89 -7.70
CA SER A 79 5.73 5.22 -7.64
C SER A 79 4.61 6.15 -8.08
N ILE A 80 3.60 5.57 -8.70
CA ILE A 80 2.39 6.29 -9.11
C ILE A 80 1.16 5.53 -8.63
N ARG A 81 0.13 6.27 -8.22
CA ARG A 81 -1.20 5.75 -7.92
C ARG A 81 -2.12 6.02 -9.10
N ARG A 82 -2.92 5.03 -9.48
CA ARG A 82 -4.03 5.19 -10.43
C ARG A 82 -5.31 4.61 -9.81
N PRO A 83 -6.46 5.30 -9.91
CA PRO A 83 -7.77 4.69 -9.66
C PRO A 83 -7.96 3.43 -10.51
#